data_AF-A0A644YDE3-F1
#
_entry.id   AF-A0A644YDE3-F1
#
_cell.length_a   1.000
_cell.length_b   1.000
_cell.length_c   1.000
_cell.angle_alpha   90.00
_cell.angle_beta   90.00
_cell.angle_gamma   90.00
#
_symmetry.space_group_name_H-M   'P 1'
#
loop_
_entity.id
_entity.type
_entity.pdbx_description
1 polymer ?
#
loop_
_entity_poly.entity_id
_entity_poly.type
_entity_poly.pdbx_seq_one_letter_code
_entity_poly.pdbx_strand_id
1 'polypeptide(L)'
;MLAWQSGKLLEVLTGYAFFGQKSSLVSGVVTTSVKMRPLRQQEIVQYCQSQPVLTWSGAFSPAYDAGMALIAEISGNATAFSHGFPLDVFLHYLAEQNSGDLAVNNENH
;
A
#
# COMPACT_ATOMS: atom_id res chain seq x y z
N MET A 1 -3.51 14.99 13.38
CA MET A 1 -3.90 13.95 12.41
C MET A 1 -4.40 12.70 13.12
N LEU A 2 -3.56 12.00 13.90
CA LEU A 2 -3.95 10.80 14.65
C LEU A 2 -5.26 10.92 15.45
N ALA A 3 -5.44 12.01 16.22
CA ALA A 3 -6.67 12.25 16.97
C ALA A 3 -7.92 12.33 16.08
N TRP A 4 -7.79 12.88 14.86
CA TRP A 4 -8.90 12.97 13.91
C TRP A 4 -9.21 11.61 13.26
N GLN A 5 -8.21 10.76 13.05
CA GLN A 5 -8.35 9.45 12.43
C GLN A 5 -8.81 8.37 13.41
N SER A 6 -8.57 8.57 14.71
CA SER A 6 -8.94 7.67 15.80
C SER A 6 -10.38 7.13 15.66
N GLY A 7 -10.52 5.81 15.62
CA GLY A 7 -11.80 5.11 15.50
C GLY A 7 -12.50 5.22 14.14
N LYS A 8 -11.90 5.87 13.14
CA LYS A 8 -12.52 6.06 11.82
C LYS A 8 -12.08 4.99 10.81
N LEU A 9 -12.93 4.82 9.81
CA LEU A 9 -12.59 4.16 8.56
C LEU A 9 -11.90 5.17 7.63
N LEU A 10 -10.75 4.80 7.10
CA LEU A 10 -9.95 5.58 6.17
C LEU A 10 -9.83 4.83 4.84
N GLU A 11 -9.68 5.58 3.76
CA GLU A 11 -9.27 5.03 2.47
C GLU A 11 -7.86 5.51 2.14
N VAL A 12 -6.98 4.56 1.82
CA VAL A 12 -5.63 4.84 1.34
C VAL A 12 -5.55 4.47 -0.12
N LEU A 13 -5.14 5.43 -0.95
CA LEU A 13 -5.06 5.30 -2.40
C LEU A 13 -3.59 5.20 -2.81
N THR A 14 -3.24 4.12 -3.50
CA THR A 14 -1.91 3.92 -4.06
C THR A 14 -2.01 3.86 -5.58
N GLY A 15 -1.58 4.94 -6.23
CA GLY A 15 -1.45 4.99 -7.69
C GLY A 15 -0.22 4.21 -8.16
N TYR A 16 -0.34 3.55 -9.31
CA TYR A 16 0.78 2.85 -9.95
C TYR A 16 0.75 3.04 -11.47
N ALA A 17 1.94 2.94 -12.07
CA ALA A 17 2.14 2.91 -13.51
C ALA A 17 3.36 2.04 -13.83
N PHE A 18 3.16 1.00 -14.65
CA PHE A 18 4.21 0.10 -15.13
C PHE A 18 4.41 0.31 -16.62
N PHE A 19 5.67 0.37 -17.03
CA PHE A 19 6.09 0.58 -18.42
C PHE A 19 6.98 -0.58 -18.86
N GLY A 20 6.63 -1.21 -19.98
CA GLY A 20 7.41 -2.28 -20.60
C GLY A 20 8.09 -1.83 -21.90
N GLN A 21 9.10 -2.56 -22.35
CA GLN A 21 9.82 -2.26 -23.61
C GLN A 21 8.91 -2.30 -24.85
N LYS A 22 7.80 -3.06 -24.80
CA LYS A 22 6.82 -3.21 -25.89
C LYS A 22 5.67 -2.20 -25.82
N SER A 23 5.81 -1.09 -25.09
CA SER A 23 4.92 0.09 -25.08
C SER A 23 3.51 -0.09 -24.48
N SER A 24 3.21 -1.17 -23.75
CA SER A 24 1.95 -1.26 -22.99
C SER A 24 2.11 -0.58 -21.62
N LEU A 25 1.59 0.63 -21.48
CA LEU A 25 1.38 1.25 -20.16
C LEU A 25 0.26 0.51 -19.45
N VAL A 26 0.53 0.01 -18.25
CA VAL A 26 -0.49 -0.49 -17.32
C VAL A 26 -0.49 0.42 -16.10
N SER A 27 -1.61 1.08 -15.83
CA SER A 27 -1.73 2.00 -14.69
C SER A 27 -3.09 1.87 -14.02
N GLY A 28 -3.15 2.31 -12.77
CA GLY A 28 -4.36 2.27 -11.98
C GLY A 28 -4.15 2.81 -10.57
N VAL A 29 -5.19 2.65 -9.76
CA VAL A 29 -5.18 3.00 -8.34
C VAL A 29 -5.69 1.80 -7.55
N VAL A 30 -4.98 1.44 -6.50
CA VAL A 30 -5.45 0.48 -5.52
C VAL A 30 -5.99 1.23 -4.31
N THR A 31 -7.21 0.91 -3.91
CA THR A 31 -7.84 1.44 -2.69
C THR A 31 -7.72 0.40 -1.58
N THR A 32 -7.19 0.82 -0.43
CA THR A 32 -7.16 0.00 0.78
C THR A 32 -7.98 0.69 1.87
N SER A 33 -8.96 -0.02 2.41
CA SER A 33 -9.80 0.45 3.52
C SER A 33 -9.14 0.07 4.84
N VAL A 34 -9.00 1.05 5.74
CA VAL A 34 -8.26 0.91 6.99
C VAL A 34 -9.10 1.44 8.13
N LYS A 35 -9.44 0.58 9.09
CA LYS A 35 -10.13 1.00 10.31
C LYS A 35 -9.10 1.27 11.39
N MET A 36 -9.01 2.51 11.84
CA MET A 36 -8.17 2.86 12.98
C MET A 36 -8.80 2.39 14.27
N ARG A 37 -7.99 1.93 15.23
CA ARG A 37 -8.48 1.71 16.59
C ARG A 37 -8.93 3.04 17.20
N PRO A 38 -9.84 3.02 18.20
CA PRO A 38 -9.99 4.14 19.11
C PRO A 38 -8.71 4.32 19.92
N LEU A 39 -8.03 5.44 19.73
CA LEU A 39 -6.78 5.80 20.39
C LEU A 39 -7.04 6.74 21.57
N ARG A 40 -6.34 6.52 22.68
CA ARG A 40 -6.37 7.44 23.83
C ARG A 40 -5.39 8.60 23.59
N GLN A 41 -5.66 9.75 24.21
CA GLN A 41 -4.80 10.94 24.05
C GLN A 41 -3.34 10.66 24.48
N GLN A 42 -3.14 9.91 25.56
CA GLN A 42 -1.80 9.53 26.04
C GLN A 42 -1.05 8.66 25.02
N GLU A 43 -1.74 7.72 24.38
CA GLU A 43 -1.19 6.85 23.35
C GLU A 43 -0.75 7.65 22.11
N ILE A 44 -1.56 8.63 21.69
CA ILE A 44 -1.22 9.54 20.59
C ILE A 44 0.05 10.34 20.91
N VAL A 45 0.14 10.91 22.11
CA VAL A 45 1.32 11.69 22.54
C VAL A 45 2.56 10.81 22.54
N GLN A 46 2.47 9.61 23.13
CA GLN A 46 3.58 8.67 23.19
C GLN A 46 4.04 8.22 21.80
N TYR A 47 3.10 7.95 20.89
CA TYR A 47 3.41 7.61 19.50
C TYR A 47 4.15 8.75 18.80
N CYS A 48 3.64 9.98 18.88
CA CYS A 48 4.29 11.15 18.28
C CYS A 48 5.69 11.45 18.83
N GLN A 49 5.97 11.12 20.09
CA GLN A 49 7.28 11.33 20.71
C GLN A 49 8.30 10.25 20.33
N SER A 50 7.83 9.04 20.01
CA SER A 50 8.69 7.88 19.76
C SER A 50 8.88 7.56 18.29
N GLN A 51 8.01 8.06 17.41
CA GLN A 51 8.00 7.76 15.99
C GLN A 51 8.24 9.02 15.14
N PRO A 52 8.87 8.91 13.95
CA PRO A 52 9.11 10.04 13.06
C PRO A 52 7.84 10.49 12.30
N VAL A 53 6.78 10.84 13.03
CA VAL A 53 5.44 11.11 12.46
C VAL A 53 5.39 12.26 11.44
N LEU A 54 6.42 13.12 11.41
CA LEU A 54 6.52 14.21 10.45
C LEU A 54 6.98 13.77 9.05
N THR A 55 7.47 12.53 8.90
CA THR A 55 7.92 11.99 7.61
C THR A 55 6.86 11.12 6.93
N TRP A 56 5.73 10.86 7.60
CA TRP A 56 4.69 9.94 7.12
C TRP A 56 3.36 10.64 6.88
N SER A 57 2.76 10.35 5.72
CA SER A 57 1.41 10.79 5.40
C SER A 57 0.42 10.26 6.43
N GLY A 58 -0.49 11.12 6.89
CA GLY A 58 -1.45 10.76 7.94
C GLY A 58 -0.84 10.64 9.35
N ALA A 59 0.45 10.95 9.53
CA ALA A 59 1.16 10.91 10.80
C ALA A 59 1.30 9.50 11.44
N PHE A 60 1.25 8.44 10.63
CA PHE A 60 1.62 7.08 11.05
C PHE A 60 2.16 6.27 9.86
N SER A 61 2.87 5.19 10.15
CA SER A 61 3.29 4.23 9.12
C SER A 61 2.98 2.80 9.56
N PRO A 62 2.16 2.05 8.81
CA PRO A 62 1.92 0.62 9.04
C PRO A 62 3.12 -0.27 8.67
N ALA A 63 4.21 0.26 8.10
CA ALA A 63 5.41 -0.52 7.80
C ALA A 63 6.16 -0.98 9.08
N TYR A 64 5.83 -0.41 10.23
CA TYR A 64 6.47 -0.69 11.51
C TYR A 64 5.43 -1.12 12.54
N ASP A 65 5.82 -2.01 13.47
CA ASP A 65 4.95 -2.58 14.50
C ASP A 65 4.15 -1.51 15.26
N ALA A 66 4.82 -0.42 15.65
CA ALA A 66 4.18 0.66 16.39
C ALA A 66 3.02 1.31 15.62
N GLY A 67 3.18 1.52 14.30
CA GLY A 67 2.12 2.12 13.49
C GLY A 67 1.06 1.11 13.05
N MET A 68 1.45 -0.14 12.78
CA MET A 68 0.51 -1.24 12.54
C MET A 68 -0.40 -1.46 13.76
N ALA A 69 0.15 -1.33 14.97
CA ALA A 69 -0.61 -1.45 16.20
C ALA A 69 -1.74 -0.42 16.32
N LEU A 70 -1.73 0.72 15.61
CA LEU A 70 -2.81 1.71 15.65
C LEU A 70 -4.07 1.29 14.89
N ILE A 71 -4.01 0.18 14.16
CA ILE A 71 -5.02 -0.26 13.20
C ILE A 71 -5.84 -1.41 13.79
N ALA A 72 -7.16 -1.36 13.60
CA ALA A 72 -8.08 -2.41 13.99
C ALA A 72 -8.28 -3.44 12.86
N GLU A 73 -8.36 -2.96 11.62
CA GLU A 73 -8.69 -3.78 10.46
C GLU A 73 -8.12 -3.17 9.18
N ILE A 74 -7.68 -4.03 8.26
CA ILE A 74 -7.21 -3.66 6.92
C ILE A 74 -7.97 -4.53 5.93
N SER A 75 -8.59 -3.91 4.93
CA SER A 75 -9.23 -4.60 3.80
C SER A 75 -8.75 -4.01 2.49
N GLY A 76 -8.10 -4.83 1.67
CA GLY A 76 -7.48 -4.42 0.41
C GLY A 76 -6.03 -4.88 0.32
N ASN A 77 -5.19 -4.08 -0.33
CA ASN A 77 -3.83 -4.46 -0.66
C ASN A 77 -2.84 -4.06 0.43
N ALA A 78 -2.36 -5.06 1.16
CA ALA A 78 -1.43 -4.87 2.27
C ALA A 78 -0.14 -4.15 1.86
N THR A 79 0.46 -4.50 0.71
CA THR A 79 1.72 -3.90 0.26
C THR A 79 1.55 -2.46 -0.25
N ALA A 80 0.44 -2.18 -0.93
CA ALA A 80 0.09 -0.84 -1.37
C ALA A 80 -0.07 0.11 -0.18
N PHE A 81 -0.74 -0.36 0.87
CA PHE A 81 -0.94 0.41 2.10
C PHE A 81 0.35 0.55 2.92
N SER A 82 1.12 -0.54 3.07
CA SER A 82 2.27 -0.53 3.98
C SER A 82 3.55 0.05 3.40
N HIS A 83 3.78 -0.14 2.10
CA HIS A 83 5.04 0.23 1.45
C HIS A 83 4.82 1.22 0.29
N GLY A 84 3.57 1.64 0.04
CA GLY A 84 3.26 2.53 -1.08
C GLY A 84 3.36 1.84 -2.44
N PHE A 85 3.39 0.50 -2.50
CA PHE A 85 3.57 -0.25 -3.74
C PHE A 85 2.69 -1.50 -3.81
N PRO A 86 1.80 -1.63 -4.82
CA PRO A 86 0.92 -2.79 -4.97
C PRO A 86 1.69 -3.98 -5.59
N LEU A 87 2.32 -4.79 -4.76
CA LEU A 87 3.24 -5.86 -5.19
C LEU A 87 2.54 -6.97 -5.97
N ASP A 88 1.36 -7.40 -5.53
CA ASP A 88 0.47 -8.33 -6.24
C ASP A 88 0.16 -7.85 -7.67
N VAL A 89 -0.22 -6.58 -7.84
CA VAL A 89 -0.51 -6.00 -9.16
C VAL A 89 0.75 -6.00 -10.02
N PHE A 90 1.90 -5.69 -9.43
CA PHE A 90 3.18 -5.74 -10.13
C PHE A 90 3.58 -7.16 -10.55
N LEU A 91 3.39 -8.15 -9.69
CA LEU A 91 3.69 -9.55 -10.00
C LEU A 91 2.78 -10.07 -11.11
N HIS A 92 1.49 -9.70 -11.11
CA HIS A 92 0.57 -10.00 -12.21
C HIS A 92 1.04 -9.39 -13.53
N TYR A 93 1.44 -8.12 -13.51
CA TYR A 93 2.02 -7.46 -14.70
C TYR A 93 3.26 -8.20 -15.23
N LEU A 94 4.19 -8.60 -14.36
CA LEU A 94 5.37 -9.37 -14.79
C LEU A 94 5.01 -10.74 -15.37
N ALA A 95 4.03 -11.43 -14.80
CA ALA A 95 3.56 -12.71 -15.31
C ALA A 95 2.97 -12.59 -16.73
N GLU A 96 2.20 -11.52 -17.00
CA GLU A 96 1.66 -11.24 -18.33
C GLU A 96 2.76 -10.93 -19.35
N GLN A 97 3.76 -10.13 -18.96
CA GLN A 97 4.89 -9.81 -19.85
C GLN A 97 5.70 -11.07 -20.21
N ASN A 98 5.96 -11.95 -19.23
CA ASN A 98 6.71 -13.20 -19.46
C ASN A 98 5.90 -14.27 -20.23
N SER A 99 4.57 -14.30 -20.06
CA SER A 99 3.70 -15.22 -20.80
C SER A 99 3.63 -14.87 -22.29
N GLY A 100 3.77 -13.58 -22.64
CA GLY A 100 3.90 -13.12 -24.02
C GLY A 100 5.18 -13.59 -24.72
N ASP A 101 6.27 -13.85 -23.99
CA ASP A 101 7.53 -14.33 -24.56
C ASP A 101 7.55 -15.85 -24.80
N LEU A 102 6.68 -16.63 -24.15
CA LEU A 102 6.55 -18.08 -24.40
C LEU A 102 5.76 -18.40 -25.67
N ALA A 103 4.85 -17.52 -26.11
CA ALA A 103 4.07 -17.71 -27.34
C ALA A 103 4.91 -17.49 -28.62
N VAL A 104 5.92 -16.60 -28.56
CA VAL A 104 6.76 -16.26 -29.72
C VAL A 104 7.85 -17.31 -29.99
N ASN A 105 8.23 -18.10 -28.98
CA ASN A 105 9.29 -19.10 -29.10
C ASN A 105 8.83 -20.47 -29.63
N ASN A 106 7.51 -20.69 -29.81
CA ASN A 106 6.96 -21.97 -30.30
C ASN A 106 6.62 -21.99 -31.79
N GLU A 107 6.86 -20.92 -32.55
CA GLU A 107 6.58 -20.87 -34.00
C GLU A 107 7.82 -21.09 -34.90
N ASN A 108 8.99 -21.43 -34.33
CA ASN A 108 10.25 -21.54 -35.07
C ASN A 108 10.94 -22.92 -35.02
N HIS A 109 10.19 -24.02 -34.84
CA HIS A 109 10.72 -25.39 -34.97
C HIS A 109 9.89 -26.26 -35.92
#